data_AF-H0FYZ6-F1
#
_entry.id   AF-H0FYZ6-F1
#
_cell.length_a   1.000
_cell.length_b   1.000
_cell.length_c   1.000
_cell.angle_alpha   90.00
_cell.angle_beta   90.00
_cell.angle_gamma   90.00
#
_symmetry.space_group_name_H-M   'P 1'
#
loop_
_entity.id
_entity.type
_entity.pdbx_description
1 polymer ?
#
loop_
_entity_poly.entity_id
_entity_poly.type
_entity_poly.pdbx_seq_one_letter_code
_entity_poly.pdbx_strand_id
1 'polypeptide(L)'
;METMTQLPDLPEIDALADNDLLYVWDASTPSAPDKKITGLKLRPAGAKVTHYLRYESTIIIPAIGAATEGSATIAVAGAVVGDHVVFNMAEALPADLAITSVRVSAADAVQVRFRNLHTANAYAGGTLTCTALVIRSAAA
;
A
#
# COMPACT_ATOMS: atom_id res chain seq x y z
N MET A 1 20.97 10.87 -13.67
CA MET A 1 20.85 10.21 -12.36
C MET A 1 21.38 11.22 -11.35
N GLU A 2 20.51 12.05 -10.79
CA GLU A 2 20.93 12.98 -9.74
C GLU A 2 21.39 12.16 -8.54
N THR A 3 22.64 12.35 -8.14
CA THR A 3 23.18 11.82 -6.89
C THR A 3 22.36 12.42 -5.75
N MET A 4 21.60 11.59 -5.03
CA MET A 4 21.04 11.99 -3.73
C MET A 4 22.20 12.53 -2.89
N THR A 5 22.17 13.82 -2.59
CA THR A 5 23.08 14.43 -1.62
C THR A 5 22.94 13.62 -0.34
N GLN A 6 24.00 12.91 0.05
CA GLN A 6 24.02 12.15 1.28
C GLN A 6 23.81 13.15 2.42
N LEU A 7 22.63 13.12 3.03
CA LEU A 7 22.34 13.96 4.18
C LEU A 7 23.35 13.55 5.27
N PRO A 8 24.17 14.47 5.80
CA PRO A 8 25.03 14.15 6.94
C PRO A 8 24.13 13.62 8.07
N ASP A 9 24.66 12.74 8.92
CA ASP A 9 23.95 12.25 10.12
C ASP A 9 23.31 13.44 10.82
N LEU A 10 21.99 13.57 10.66
CA LEU A 10 21.24 14.66 11.24
C LEU A 10 21.13 14.34 12.73
N PRO A 11 21.44 15.30 13.63
CA PRO A 11 21.20 15.08 15.06
C PRO A 11 19.74 14.71 15.28
N GLU A 12 19.51 13.68 16.09
CA GLU A 12 18.17 13.25 16.49
C GLU A 12 17.47 14.41 17.23
N ILE A 13 16.18 14.59 16.99
CA ILE A 13 15.37 15.49 17.81
C ILE A 13 15.04 14.73 19.09
N ASP A 14 15.61 15.17 20.22
CA ASP A 14 15.54 14.48 21.52
C ASP A 14 14.09 14.18 21.99
N ALA A 15 13.14 15.06 21.67
CA ALA A 15 11.71 14.82 21.86
C ALA A 15 10.86 15.79 21.02
N LEU A 16 9.72 15.32 20.53
CA LEU A 16 8.59 16.17 20.17
C LEU A 16 7.68 16.24 21.40
N ALA A 17 7.37 17.42 21.90
CA ALA A 17 6.41 17.57 22.98
C ALA A 17 5.01 17.14 22.50
N ASP A 18 4.17 16.60 23.38
CA ASP A 18 2.82 16.12 23.01
C ASP A 18 1.94 17.19 22.33
N ASN A 19 2.23 18.47 22.61
CA ASN A 19 1.55 19.63 22.05
C ASN A 19 2.22 20.23 20.80
N ASP A 20 3.36 19.69 20.37
CA ASP A 20 4.02 20.16 19.16
C ASP A 20 3.15 19.86 17.93
N LEU A 21 3.10 20.84 17.04
CA LEU A 21 2.32 20.77 15.81
C LEU A 21 3.20 20.21 14.70
N LEU A 22 2.78 19.07 14.18
CA LEU A 22 3.33 18.46 12.99
C LEU A 22 2.58 18.98 11.79
N TYR A 23 3.34 19.53 10.85
CA TYR A 23 2.81 19.94 9.56
C TYR A 23 2.43 18.71 8.74
N VAL A 24 1.24 18.74 8.15
CA VAL A 24 0.71 17.69 7.28
C VAL A 24 0.27 18.35 5.98
N TRP A 25 0.90 17.96 4.88
CA TRP A 25 0.40 18.27 3.55
C TRP A 25 -0.70 17.28 3.19
N ASP A 26 -1.95 17.73 3.17
CA ASP A 26 -3.08 16.92 2.73
C ASP A 26 -3.29 17.04 1.22
N ALA A 27 -2.73 16.08 0.49
CA ALA A 27 -2.85 16.00 -0.97
C ALA A 27 -4.30 15.80 -1.46
N SER A 28 -5.25 15.44 -0.59
CA SER A 28 -6.67 15.33 -0.95
C SER A 28 -7.39 16.68 -1.01
N THR A 29 -6.80 17.74 -0.45
CA THR A 29 -7.36 19.11 -0.48
C THR A 29 -6.38 20.11 -1.11
N PRO A 30 -6.14 20.06 -2.43
CA PRO A 30 -5.07 20.84 -3.08
C PRO A 30 -5.27 22.37 -3.00
N SER A 31 -6.50 22.84 -2.83
CA SER A 31 -6.81 24.27 -2.66
C SER A 31 -6.50 24.80 -1.26
N ALA A 32 -6.31 23.91 -0.28
CA ALA A 32 -5.93 24.23 1.10
C ALA A 32 -5.19 23.02 1.72
N PRO A 33 -3.97 22.70 1.26
CA PRO A 33 -3.28 21.46 1.61
C PRO A 33 -2.61 21.54 2.99
N ASP A 34 -2.34 22.74 3.49
CA ASP A 34 -1.65 22.98 4.75
C ASP A 34 -2.53 22.61 5.95
N LYS A 35 -2.24 21.47 6.58
CA LYS A 35 -2.88 21.03 7.83
C LYS A 35 -1.84 20.87 8.93
N LYS A 36 -2.33 20.79 10.17
CA LYS A 36 -1.50 20.53 11.34
C LYS A 36 -2.19 19.57 12.30
N ILE A 37 -1.41 18.67 12.88
CA ILE A 37 -1.86 17.72 13.89
C ILE A 37 -0.89 17.71 15.06
N THR A 38 -1.33 17.26 16.24
CA THR A 38 -0.42 16.99 17.35
C THR A 38 0.18 15.60 17.22
N GLY A 39 1.29 15.33 17.90
CA GLY A 39 1.89 13.98 17.94
C GLY A 39 0.90 12.90 18.40
N LEU A 40 0.00 13.23 19.34
CA LEU A 40 -1.09 12.37 19.79
C LEU A 40 -2.12 11.99 18.71
N LYS A 41 -2.18 12.71 17.59
CA LYS A 41 -3.10 12.44 16.48
C LYS A 41 -2.43 11.66 15.34
N LEU A 42 -1.10 11.57 15.30
CA LEU A 42 -0.40 10.68 14.36
C LEU A 42 -0.72 9.21 14.62
N ARG A 43 -0.96 8.87 15.88
CA ARG A 43 -1.31 7.53 16.33
C ARG A 43 -2.50 7.67 17.27
N PRO A 44 -3.66 7.04 17.00
CA PRO A 44 -4.72 6.94 18.00
C PRO A 44 -4.12 6.48 19.33
N ALA A 45 -4.56 7.05 20.46
CA ALA A 45 -4.00 6.71 21.76
C ALA A 45 -4.03 5.18 21.98
N GLY A 46 -2.88 4.61 22.35
CA GLY A 46 -2.70 3.16 22.51
C GLY A 46 -2.40 2.39 21.23
N ALA A 47 -2.56 2.97 20.03
CA ALA A 47 -2.31 2.25 18.78
C ALA A 47 -0.82 1.92 18.60
N LYS A 48 -0.50 0.63 18.44
CA LYS A 48 0.82 0.13 18.10
C LYS A 48 0.74 -0.72 16.82
N VAL A 49 1.77 -0.66 16.00
CA VAL A 49 1.98 -1.68 14.97
C VAL A 49 2.25 -2.99 15.70
N THR A 50 1.34 -3.96 15.56
CA THR A 50 1.46 -5.26 16.22
C THR A 50 2.01 -6.33 15.30
N HIS A 51 1.80 -6.16 13.98
CA HIS A 51 2.25 -7.11 12.97
C HIS A 51 2.77 -6.37 11.75
N TYR A 52 3.86 -6.89 11.20
CA TYR A 52 4.48 -6.41 9.97
C TYR A 52 4.87 -7.65 9.15
N LEU A 53 3.99 -8.05 8.24
CA LEU A 53 4.13 -9.29 7.48
C LEU A 53 4.60 -8.95 6.07
N ARG A 54 5.84 -9.28 5.73
CA ARG A 54 6.32 -9.26 4.34
C ARG A 54 6.12 -10.65 3.75
N TYR A 55 5.49 -10.70 2.58
CA TYR A 55 5.23 -11.94 1.86
C TYR A 55 5.59 -11.79 0.38
N GLU A 56 6.53 -12.60 -0.07
CA GLU A 56 6.90 -12.72 -1.48
C GLU A 56 6.18 -13.92 -2.08
N SER A 57 5.58 -13.72 -3.25
CA SER A 57 4.78 -14.75 -3.89
C SER A 57 4.64 -14.55 -5.38
N THR A 58 3.87 -15.43 -6.00
CA THR A 58 3.33 -15.21 -7.33
C THR A 58 1.83 -14.95 -7.24
N ILE A 59 1.35 -14.03 -8.07
CA ILE A 59 -0.07 -13.78 -8.25
C ILE A 59 -0.50 -14.26 -9.62
N ILE A 60 -1.58 -15.05 -9.66
CA ILE A 60 -2.16 -15.54 -10.91
C ILE A 60 -3.29 -14.59 -11.30
N ILE A 61 -3.03 -13.76 -12.30
CA ILE A 61 -4.01 -12.83 -12.86
C ILE A 61 -4.90 -13.62 -13.84
N PRO A 62 -6.23 -13.60 -13.67
CA PRO A 62 -7.13 -14.30 -14.58
C PRO A 62 -7.11 -13.66 -15.98
N ALA A 63 -7.72 -14.31 -16.96
CA ALA A 63 -8.06 -13.64 -18.20
C ALA A 63 -9.05 -12.50 -17.93
N ILE A 64 -8.83 -11.34 -18.53
CA ILE A 64 -9.65 -10.14 -18.32
C ILE A 64 -10.08 -9.61 -19.69
N GLY A 65 -11.38 -9.51 -19.91
CA GLY A 65 -11.93 -8.94 -21.15
C GLY A 65 -11.46 -7.51 -21.39
N ALA A 66 -11.53 -7.05 -22.63
CA ALA A 66 -11.17 -5.68 -22.98
C ALA A 66 -11.96 -4.64 -22.15
N ALA A 67 -11.28 -3.63 -21.63
CA ALA A 67 -11.85 -2.56 -20.78
C ALA A 67 -12.57 -3.03 -19.50
N THR A 68 -12.37 -4.28 -19.05
CA THR A 68 -12.99 -4.85 -17.85
C THR A 68 -11.99 -5.04 -16.71
N GLU A 69 -12.48 -5.56 -15.58
CA GLU A 69 -11.69 -5.80 -14.37
C GLU A 69 -11.71 -7.28 -13.98
N GLY A 70 -10.59 -7.74 -13.45
CA GLY A 70 -10.42 -9.06 -12.85
C GLY A 70 -9.87 -8.94 -11.44
N SER A 71 -10.05 -9.97 -10.62
CA SER A 71 -9.46 -10.02 -9.29
C SER A 71 -8.63 -11.29 -9.13
N ALA A 72 -7.49 -11.16 -8.47
CA ALA A 72 -6.64 -12.26 -8.08
C ALA A 72 -6.37 -12.20 -6.57
N THR A 73 -5.90 -13.29 -5.98
CA THR A 73 -5.68 -13.38 -4.54
C THR A 73 -4.38 -14.11 -4.25
N ILE A 74 -3.65 -13.63 -3.25
CA ILE A 74 -2.50 -14.32 -2.66
C ILE A 74 -2.82 -14.67 -1.21
N ALA A 75 -2.29 -15.81 -0.76
CA ALA A 75 -2.48 -16.29 0.61
C ALA A 75 -1.37 -15.72 1.51
N VAL A 76 -1.70 -14.73 2.33
CA VAL A 76 -0.78 -14.12 3.30
C VAL A 76 -1.20 -14.54 4.70
N ALA A 77 -0.61 -15.62 5.19
CA ALA A 77 -0.94 -16.16 6.51
C ALA A 77 -0.77 -15.11 7.61
N GLY A 78 -1.78 -14.99 8.47
CA GLY A 78 -1.86 -13.99 9.54
C GLY A 78 -2.51 -12.67 9.14
N ALA A 79 -2.87 -12.45 7.87
CA ALA A 79 -3.56 -11.24 7.43
C ALA A 79 -5.03 -11.24 7.89
N VAL A 80 -5.54 -10.08 8.33
CA VAL A 80 -6.92 -9.90 8.79
C VAL A 80 -7.54 -8.69 8.10
N VAL A 81 -8.86 -8.75 7.87
CA VAL A 81 -9.62 -7.65 7.26
C VAL A 81 -9.41 -6.37 8.09
N GLY A 82 -9.07 -5.27 7.40
CA GLY A 82 -8.74 -3.99 8.02
C GLY A 82 -7.25 -3.72 8.15
N ASP A 83 -6.39 -4.73 7.98
CA ASP A 83 -4.94 -4.49 7.87
C ASP A 83 -4.62 -3.64 6.63
N HIS A 84 -3.64 -2.77 6.76
CA HIS A 84 -3.15 -1.96 5.65
C HIS A 84 -2.23 -2.80 4.77
N VAL A 85 -2.40 -2.72 3.44
CA VAL A 85 -1.61 -3.51 2.49
C VAL A 85 -0.87 -2.59 1.54
N VAL A 86 0.45 -2.75 1.47
CA VAL A 86 1.27 -2.25 0.36
C VAL A 86 1.59 -3.43 -0.55
N PHE A 87 1.29 -3.31 -1.84
CA PHE A 87 1.51 -4.38 -2.80
C PHE A 87 2.30 -3.85 -3.99
N ASN A 88 3.40 -4.54 -4.29
CA ASN A 88 4.30 -4.18 -5.36
C ASN A 88 4.53 -5.39 -6.27
N MET A 89 4.55 -5.14 -7.58
CA MET A 89 5.05 -6.11 -8.54
C MET A 89 6.58 -6.15 -8.44
N ALA A 90 7.18 -7.34 -8.52
CA ALA A 90 8.64 -7.46 -8.55
C ALA A 90 9.21 -7.11 -9.94
N GLU A 91 8.39 -7.25 -10.98
CA GLU A 91 8.69 -6.85 -12.36
C GLU A 91 7.73 -5.77 -12.83
N ALA A 92 8.05 -5.12 -13.95
CA ALA A 92 7.16 -4.13 -14.55
C ALA A 92 5.79 -4.76 -14.87
N LEU A 93 4.72 -4.10 -14.46
CA LEU A 93 3.37 -4.50 -14.85
C LEU A 93 3.22 -4.36 -16.37
N PRO A 94 2.58 -5.32 -17.08
CA PRO A 94 2.29 -5.16 -18.49
C PRO A 94 1.57 -3.84 -18.78
N ALA A 95 1.93 -3.15 -19.87
CA ALA A 95 1.50 -1.79 -20.15
C ALA A 95 -0.04 -1.60 -20.16
N ASP A 96 -0.77 -2.64 -20.55
CA ASP A 96 -2.23 -2.62 -20.64
C ASP A 96 -2.94 -3.06 -19.34
N LEU A 97 -2.20 -3.27 -18.24
CA LEU A 97 -2.78 -3.60 -16.94
C LEU A 97 -2.56 -2.46 -15.95
N ALA A 98 -3.57 -2.22 -15.13
CA ALA A 98 -3.49 -1.36 -13.96
C ALA A 98 -3.98 -2.08 -12.72
N ILE A 99 -3.34 -1.84 -11.58
CA ILE A 99 -3.84 -2.25 -10.26
C ILE A 99 -4.77 -1.14 -9.76
N THR A 100 -6.02 -1.46 -9.47
CA THR A 100 -7.02 -0.46 -9.04
C THR A 100 -7.33 -0.52 -7.57
N SER A 101 -7.18 -1.67 -6.93
CA SER A 101 -7.35 -1.80 -5.48
C SER A 101 -6.60 -3.01 -4.93
N VAL A 102 -6.17 -2.89 -3.68
CA VAL A 102 -5.54 -3.95 -2.91
C VAL A 102 -6.14 -3.90 -1.50
N ARG A 103 -6.59 -5.05 -0.99
CA ARG A 103 -7.10 -5.15 0.39
C ARG A 103 -7.00 -6.56 0.91
N VAL A 104 -6.96 -6.71 2.23
CA VAL A 104 -7.29 -8.00 2.87
C VAL A 104 -8.80 -8.23 2.72
N SER A 105 -9.18 -9.21 1.93
CA SER A 105 -10.57 -9.51 1.57
C SER A 105 -11.25 -10.47 2.54
N ALA A 106 -10.46 -11.35 3.16
CA ALA A 106 -10.83 -12.29 4.20
C ALA A 106 -9.57 -12.65 5.00
N ALA A 107 -9.73 -13.43 6.08
CA ALA A 107 -8.58 -13.97 6.80
C ALA A 107 -7.61 -14.67 5.83
N ASP A 108 -6.32 -14.37 5.99
CA ASP A 108 -5.22 -14.89 5.20
C ASP A 108 -5.27 -14.58 3.69
N ALA A 109 -6.16 -13.71 3.22
CA ALA A 109 -6.43 -13.51 1.79
C ALA A 109 -6.32 -12.04 1.38
N VAL A 110 -5.21 -11.69 0.71
CA VAL A 110 -5.03 -10.38 0.07
C VAL A 110 -5.56 -10.45 -1.36
N GLN A 111 -6.60 -9.68 -1.65
CA GLN A 111 -7.15 -9.54 -3.00
C GLN A 111 -6.57 -8.31 -3.68
N VAL A 112 -6.17 -8.49 -4.94
CA VAL A 112 -5.73 -7.44 -5.85
C VAL A 112 -6.70 -7.37 -7.02
N ARG A 113 -7.16 -6.17 -7.34
CA ARG A 113 -8.00 -5.92 -8.52
C ARG A 113 -7.17 -5.31 -9.64
N PHE A 114 -7.30 -5.91 -10.81
CA PHE A 114 -6.64 -5.48 -12.03
C PHE A 114 -7.66 -4.99 -13.04
N ARG A 115 -7.31 -3.94 -13.79
CA ARG A 115 -8.07 -3.43 -14.92
C ARG A 115 -7.27 -3.67 -16.19
N ASN A 116 -7.92 -4.25 -17.19
CA ASN A 116 -7.40 -4.25 -18.55
C ASN A 116 -7.73 -2.90 -19.20
N LEU A 117 -6.69 -2.13 -19.50
CA LEU A 117 -6.79 -0.81 -20.12
C LEU A 117 -6.97 -0.89 -21.64
N HIS A 118 -6.70 -2.04 -22.25
CA HIS A 118 -6.87 -2.24 -23.68
C HIS A 118 -8.36 -2.27 -24.03
N THR A 119 -8.76 -1.52 -25.07
CA THR A 119 -10.16 -1.36 -25.47
C THR A 119 -10.68 -2.45 -26.40
N ALA A 120 -9.82 -3.08 -27.21
CA ALA A 120 -10.21 -4.16 -28.13
C ALA A 120 -9.78 -5.59 -27.73
N ASN A 121 -8.66 -5.77 -27.03
CA ASN A 121 -8.06 -7.07 -26.77
C ASN A 121 -8.24 -7.49 -25.31
N ALA A 122 -8.53 -8.77 -25.10
CA ALA A 122 -8.51 -9.36 -23.76
C ALA A 122 -7.07 -9.57 -23.30
N TYR A 123 -6.84 -9.38 -22.00
CA TYR A 123 -5.64 -9.88 -21.35
C TYR A 123 -5.80 -11.38 -21.14
N ALA A 124 -4.83 -12.17 -21.60
CA ALA A 124 -4.93 -13.64 -21.58
C ALA A 124 -4.83 -14.26 -20.18
N GLY A 125 -4.45 -13.47 -19.17
CA GLY A 125 -4.03 -13.98 -17.88
C GLY A 125 -2.52 -14.24 -17.82
N GLY A 126 -2.01 -14.42 -16.62
CA GLY A 126 -0.58 -14.64 -16.43
C GLY A 126 -0.20 -14.74 -14.97
N THR A 127 0.97 -15.31 -14.73
CA THR A 127 1.55 -15.40 -13.38
C THR A 127 2.67 -14.38 -13.28
N LEU A 128 2.63 -13.52 -12.28
CA LEU A 128 3.64 -12.50 -12.03
C LEU A 128 4.15 -12.60 -10.59
N THR A 129 5.40 -12.24 -10.37
CA THR A 129 6.02 -12.17 -9.04
C THR A 129 5.65 -10.87 -8.35
N CYS A 130 5.38 -10.94 -7.04
CA CYS A 130 4.92 -9.80 -6.26
C CYS A 130 5.39 -9.87 -4.81
N THR A 131 5.37 -8.72 -4.15
CA THR A 131 5.56 -8.60 -2.71
C THR A 131 4.37 -7.89 -2.10
N ALA A 132 3.78 -8.49 -1.08
CA ALA A 132 2.79 -7.84 -0.23
C ALA A 132 3.41 -7.55 1.15
N LEU A 133 3.15 -6.35 1.63
CA LEU A 133 3.43 -5.94 2.99
C LEU A 133 2.10 -5.66 3.69
N VAL A 134 1.79 -6.45 4.73
CA VAL A 134 0.58 -6.30 5.53
C VAL A 134 0.96 -5.72 6.89
N ILE A 135 0.34 -4.60 7.25
CA ILE A 135 0.62 -3.85 8.47
C ILE A 135 -0.65 -3.80 9.31
N ARG A 136 -0.56 -4.32 10.54
CA ARG A 136 -1.64 -4.24 11.52
C ARG A 136 -1.31 -3.22 12.59
N SER A 137 -2.24 -2.30 12.79
CA SER A 137 -2.27 -1.39 13.94
C SER A 137 -3.46 -1.75 14.83
N ALA A 138 -3.21 -1.92 16.13
CA ALA A 138 -4.26 -2.20 17.12
C ALA A 138 -4.04 -1.33 18.36
N ALA A 139 -5.13 -0.96 19.04
CA ALA A 139 -5.04 -0.34 20.36
C ALA A 139 -4.45 -1.37 21.35
N ALA A 140 -3.45 -0.95 22.11
CA ALA A 140 -2.83 -1.72 23.18
C ALA A 140 -3.81 -1.96 24.34
#